data_AF-A0A7C4P796-F1
#
_entry.id   AF-A0A7C4P796-F1
#
_cell.length_a   1.000
_cell.length_b   1.000
_cell.length_c   1.000
_cell.angle_alpha   90.00
_cell.angle_beta   90.00
_cell.angle_gamma   90.00
#
_symmetry.space_group_name_H-M   'P 1'
#
loop_
_entity.id
_entity.type
_entity.pdbx_description
1 polymer ?
#
loop_
_entity_poly.entity_id
_entity_poly.type
_entity_poly.pdbx_seq_one_letter_code
_entity_poly.pdbx_strand_id
1 'polypeptide(L)' 'MAIKIWQVQKVCFCEHAGKEIALENEVVYPSEYLPDQPPRILARRCSNSLECNMFERPTCVWAGTNPNYRPE' A
#
# COMPACT_ATOMS: atom_id res chain seq x y z
N MET A 1 12.89 -16.08 -10.15
CA MET A 1 13.00 -14.90 -9.26
C MET A 1 11.61 -14.55 -8.75
N ALA A 2 11.43 -14.05 -7.51
CA ALA A 2 10.11 -13.62 -7.06
C ALA A 2 9.76 -12.24 -7.65
N ILE A 3 8.53 -12.06 -8.14
CA ILE A 3 8.08 -10.83 -8.81
C ILE A 3 7.29 -9.99 -7.81
N LYS A 4 7.63 -8.71 -7.66
CA LYS A 4 6.90 -7.75 -6.82
C LYS A 4 6.17 -6.74 -7.68
N ILE A 5 4.87 -6.56 -7.43
CA ILE A 5 4.05 -5.55 -8.12
C ILE A 5 3.14 -4.83 -7.12
N TRP A 6 2.92 -3.53 -7.36
CA TRP A 6 1.89 -2.78 -6.66
C TRP A 6 0.56 -2.96 -7.38
N GLN A 7 -0.46 -3.43 -6.66
CA GLN A 7 -1.82 -3.58 -7.15
C GLN A 7 -2.76 -2.63 -6.43
N VAL A 8 -3.63 -1.96 -7.18
CA VAL A 8 -4.70 -1.13 -6.62
C VAL A 8 -5.75 -2.04 -5.99
N GLN A 9 -5.88 -1.97 -4.67
CA GLN A 9 -6.93 -2.67 -3.91
C GLN A 9 -8.24 -1.88 -3.97
N LYS A 10 -8.18 -0.56 -3.83
CA LYS A 10 -9.35 0.31 -3.74
C LYS A 10 -9.01 1.73 -4.17
N VAL A 11 -9.95 2.40 -4.84
CA VAL A 11 -9.92 3.84 -5.06
C VAL A 11 -10.94 4.49 -4.12
N CYS A 12 -10.56 5.57 -3.45
CA CYS A 12 -11.46 6.32 -2.58
C CYS A 12 -11.07 7.80 -2.50
N PHE A 13 -12.02 8.64 -2.10
CA PHE A 13 -11.74 10.04 -1.83
C PHE A 13 -11.05 10.20 -0.48
N CYS A 14 -9.96 10.97 -0.45
CA CYS A 14 -9.22 11.34 0.76
C CYS A 14 -9.60 12.74 1.21
N GLU A 15 -10.23 12.87 2.37
CA GLU A 15 -10.47 14.20 2.96
C GLU A 15 -9.16 14.91 3.32
N HIS A 16 -8.14 14.17 3.76
CA HIS A 16 -6.84 14.75 4.13
C HIS A 16 -6.07 15.34 2.94
N ALA A 17 -6.18 14.71 1.77
CA ALA A 17 -5.52 15.16 0.53
C ALA A 17 -6.44 16.00 -0.36
N GLY A 18 -7.75 16.04 -0.07
CA GLY A 18 -8.77 16.73 -0.86
C GLY A 18 -8.94 16.18 -2.27
N LYS A 19 -8.56 14.93 -2.52
CA LYS A 19 -8.55 14.29 -3.85
C LYS A 19 -8.76 12.79 -3.76
N GLU A 20 -9.09 12.16 -4.89
CA GLU A 20 -9.11 10.71 -5.00
C GLU A 20 -7.70 10.12 -4.87
N ILE A 21 -7.60 9.02 -4.15
CA ILE A 21 -6.38 8.26 -3.94
C ILE A 21 -6.62 6.77 -4.23
N ALA A 22 -5.55 6.05 -4.51
CA ALA A 22 -5.56 4.60 -4.58
C ALA A 22 -4.90 4.01 -3.32
N LEU A 23 -5.56 3.05 -2.69
CA LEU A 23 -4.96 2.15 -1.71
C LEU A 23 -4.37 0.97 -2.48
N GLU A 24 -3.06 0.77 -2.31
CA GLU A 24 -2.27 -0.19 -3.08
C GLU A 24 -1.61 -1.21 -2.15
N ASN A 25 -1.52 -2.45 -2.61
CA ASN A 25 -0.81 -3.54 -1.95
C ASN A 25 0.40 -3.96 -2.80
N GLU A 26 1.56 -4.09 -2.17
CA GLU A 26 2.72 -4.71 -2.79
C GLU A 26 2.58 -6.22 -2.70
N VAL A 27 2.24 -6.86 -3.81
CA VAL A 27 2.07 -8.31 -3.91
C VAL A 27 3.36 -8.93 -4.42
N VAL A 28 3.89 -9.90 -3.68
CA VAL A 28 4.99 -10.76 -4.12
C VAL A 28 4.43 -12.09 -4.62
N TYR A 29 4.76 -12.42 -5.86
CA TYR A 29 4.45 -13.70 -6.47
C TYR A 29 5.59 -14.69 -6.22
N PRO A 30 5.27 -15.97 -5.99
CA PRO A 30 6.27 -17.01 -5.74
C PRO A 30 7.30 -17.09 -6.88
N SER A 31 8.51 -17.53 -6.52
CA SER A 31 9.54 -17.78 -7.52
C SER A 31 9.27 -19.11 -8.24
N GLU A 32 9.78 -19.26 -9.46
CA GLU A 32 9.73 -20.53 -10.19
C GLU A 32 10.40 -21.71 -9.44
N TYR A 33 11.30 -21.42 -8.51
CA TYR A 33 11.97 -22.43 -7.69
C TYR A 33 11.07 -22.98 -6.57
N LEU A 34 9.96 -22.29 -6.25
CA LEU A 34 8.99 -22.73 -5.24
C LEU A 34 7.58 -22.17 -5.54
N PRO A 35 6.96 -22.61 -6.66
CA PRO A 35 5.77 -21.99 -7.23
C PRO A 35 4.49 -22.25 -6.42
N ASP A 36 4.47 -23.28 -5.57
CA ASP A 36 3.29 -23.68 -4.78
C ASP A 36 2.96 -22.73 -3.62
N GLN A 37 3.78 -21.70 -3.37
CA GLN A 37 3.43 -20.69 -2.36
C GLN A 37 2.40 -19.71 -2.92
N PRO A 38 1.34 -19.39 -2.16
CA PRO A 38 0.41 -18.34 -2.58
C PRO A 38 1.13 -16.98 -2.63
N PRO A 39 0.64 -16.03 -3.47
CA PRO A 39 1.10 -14.66 -3.43
C PRO A 39 0.93 -14.05 -2.04
N ARG A 40 1.87 -13.19 -1.62
CA ARG A 40 1.84 -12.53 -0.29
C ARG A 40 1.79 -11.02 -0.45
N ILE A 41 1.11 -10.35 0.47
CA ILE A 41 1.17 -8.88 0.60
C ILE A 41 2.36 -8.54 1.50
N LEU A 42 3.32 -7.77 0.98
CA LEU A 42 4.50 -7.33 1.73
C LEU A 42 4.30 -5.96 2.36
N ALA A 43 3.61 -5.06 1.67
CA ALA A 43 3.39 -3.69 2.10
C ALA A 43 2.05 -3.18 1.58
N ARG A 44 1.54 -2.14 2.23
CA ARG A 44 0.34 -1.42 1.80
C ARG A 44 0.61 0.07 1.87
N ARG A 45 0.12 0.84 0.89
CA ARG A 45 0.31 2.30 0.84
C ARG A 45 -0.88 3.01 0.20
N CYS A 46 -1.00 4.30 0.50
CA CYS A 46 -1.79 5.24 -0.29
C CYS A 46 -0.92 5.82 -1.44
N SER A 47 -1.50 6.00 -2.62
CA SER A 47 -0.83 6.60 -3.79
C SER A 47 -0.29 8.01 -3.53
N ASN A 48 -0.89 8.74 -2.58
CA ASN A 48 -0.44 10.07 -2.16
C ASN A 48 0.52 10.05 -0.95
N SER A 49 0.97 8.88 -0.49
CA SER A 49 1.76 8.77 0.74
C SER A 49 3.10 9.53 0.68
N LEU A 50 3.76 9.58 -0.47
CA LEU A 50 5.01 10.34 -0.65
C LEU A 50 4.78 11.84 -0.44
N GLU A 51 3.76 12.39 -1.11
CA GLU A 51 3.41 13.80 -1.05
C GLU A 51 2.97 14.18 0.38
N CYS A 52 2.12 13.37 1.01
CA CYS A 52 1.67 13.60 2.39
C CYS A 52 2.79 13.52 3.43
N ASN A 53 3.81 12.67 3.23
CA ASN A 53 4.96 12.56 4.15
C ASN A 53 5.98 13.71 3.99
N MET A 54 5.94 14.46 2.87
CA MET A 54 6.78 15.64 2.69
C MET A 54 6.22 16.89 3.38
N PHE A 55 4.94 16.89 3.74
CA PHE A 55 4.39 17.92 4.61
C PHE A 55 4.62 17.52 6.07
N GLU A 56 4.95 18.49 6.93
CA GLU A 56 4.91 18.33 8.40
C GLU A 56 3.46 18.23 8.90
N ARG A 57 2.68 17.30 8.33
CA ARG A 57 1.30 17.03 8.69
C ARG A 57 1.23 15.81 9.61
N PRO A 58 0.21 15.73 10.48
CA PRO A 58 0.01 14.59 11.35
C PRO A 58 -0.05 13.27 10.56
N THR A 59 0.47 12.20 11.15
CA THR A 59 0.58 10.87 10.51
C THR A 59 -0.76 10.43 9.94
N CYS A 60 -0.81 10.28 8.61
CA CYS A 60 -2.02 9.85 7.89
C CYS A 60 -2.47 8.47 8.36
N VAL A 61 -3.79 8.26 8.46
CA VAL A 61 -4.36 6.95 8.83
C VAL A 61 -3.93 5.84 7.86
N TRP A 62 -3.68 6.15 6.59
CA TRP A 62 -3.22 5.20 5.57
C TRP A 62 -1.70 5.20 5.35
N ALA A 63 -0.93 5.83 6.23
CA ALA A 63 0.52 5.69 6.20
C ALA A 63 0.87 4.23 6.46
N GLY A 64 1.72 3.62 5.61
CA GLY A 64 2.16 2.23 5.81
C GLY A 64 2.93 2.02 7.11
N THR A 65 3.43 3.10 7.71
CA THR A 65 4.09 3.13 9.03
C THR A 65 3.12 3.32 10.20
N ASN A 66 1.81 3.51 9.95
CA ASN A 66 0.82 3.68 11.01
C ASN A 66 0.50 2.31 11.66
N PRO A 67 0.89 2.08 12.93
CA PRO A 67 0.68 0.79 13.59
C PRO A 67 -0.81 0.50 13.88
N ASN A 68 -1.66 1.53 13.89
CA ASN A 68 -3.10 1.40 14.12
C ASN A 68 -3.87 1.06 12.83
N TYR A 69 -3.24 1.19 11.66
CA TYR A 69 -3.87 0.79 10.41
C TYR A 69 -3.77 -0.73 10.26
N ARG A 70 -4.85 -1.43 10.63
CA ARG A 70 -5.03 -2.84 10.32
C ARG A 70 -5.76 -2.96 8.99
N PRO A 71 -5.09 -3.38 7.93
CA PRO A 71 -5.73 -3.48 6.64
C PRO A 71 -6.39 -4.86 6.58
N GLU A 72 -7.72 -4.86 6.57
CA GLU A 72 -8.57 -6.05 6.45
C GLU A 72 -8.34 -6.78 5.13
#